data_AF-A0A7W0VJQ5-F1
#
_entry.id   AF-A0A7W0VJQ5-F1
#
_cell.length_a   1.000
_cell.length_b   1.000
_cell.length_c   1.000
_cell.angle_alpha   90.00
_cell.angle_beta   90.00
_cell.angle_gamma   90.00
#
_symmetry.space_group_name_H-M   'P 1'
#
loop_
_entity.id
_entity.type
_entity.pdbx_description
1 polymer ?
#
loop_
_entity_poly.entity_id
_entity_poly.type
_entity_poly.pdbx_seq_one_letter_code
_entity_poly.pdbx_strand_id
1 'polypeptide(L)'
;MPVHRAGSRLYHSVPFKHLVKKSGSASGARSSNISLNLVPFVDMMTMLVCFLLMVFSASGELLQAQRGLDLPIADSKQTLQQAPVIIVTKSEITYQGQLVATVDSALRDDSPTFK
;
A
#
# COMPACT_ATOMS: atom_id res chain seq x y z
N MET A 1 -47.19 -23.48 8.55
CA MET A 1 -46.38 -23.47 9.80
C MET A 1 -46.03 -22.03 10.12
N PRO A 2 -46.29 -21.50 11.33
CA PRO A 2 -45.84 -20.17 11.69
C PRO A 2 -44.34 -20.21 11.99
N VAL A 3 -43.55 -19.43 11.25
CA VAL A 3 -42.10 -19.29 11.46
C VAL A 3 -41.88 -18.36 12.65
N HIS A 4 -41.38 -18.91 13.75
CA HIS A 4 -41.02 -18.15 14.93
C HIS A 4 -39.73 -17.36 14.66
N ARG A 5 -39.76 -16.03 14.82
CA ARG A 5 -38.55 -15.21 14.69
C ARG A 5 -37.67 -15.43 15.93
N ALA A 6 -36.41 -15.80 15.70
CA ALA A 6 -35.47 -16.07 16.79
C ALA A 6 -35.29 -14.83 17.70
N GLY A 7 -35.57 -14.99 18.99
CA GLY A 7 -35.36 -13.98 20.02
C GLY A 7 -33.91 -13.99 20.55
N SER A 8 -33.52 -12.93 21.27
CA SER A 8 -32.18 -12.75 21.85
C SER A 8 -31.80 -13.89 22.81
N ARG A 9 -30.62 -14.51 22.60
CA ARG A 9 -30.10 -15.63 23.41
C ARG A 9 -28.88 -15.25 24.26
N LEU A 10 -28.70 -13.96 24.57
CA LEU A 10 -27.63 -13.52 25.46
C LEU A 10 -28.01 -13.79 26.94
N TYR A 11 -27.01 -13.92 27.81
CA TYR A 11 -27.14 -14.18 29.26
C TYR A 11 -27.59 -15.60 29.68
N HIS A 12 -27.70 -16.55 28.75
CA HIS A 12 -28.14 -17.91 29.09
C HIS A 12 -27.04 -18.79 29.73
N SER A 13 -25.77 -18.50 29.49
CA SER A 13 -24.65 -19.36 29.94
C SER A 13 -23.73 -18.73 30.99
N VAL A 14 -23.69 -17.39 31.12
CA VAL A 14 -22.77 -16.73 32.08
C VAL A 14 -23.43 -15.51 32.73
N PRO A 15 -23.67 -15.52 34.06
CA PRO A 15 -24.22 -14.38 34.77
C PRO A 15 -23.13 -13.37 35.16
N PHE A 16 -22.95 -12.31 34.36
CA PHE A 16 -22.07 -11.20 34.72
C PHE A 16 -22.73 -10.26 35.75
N LYS A 17 -22.74 -10.68 37.02
CA LYS A 17 -23.33 -9.93 38.16
C LYS A 17 -22.83 -8.48 38.30
N HIS A 18 -21.63 -8.18 37.81
CA HIS A 18 -21.01 -6.85 37.93
C HIS A 18 -21.30 -5.92 36.75
N LEU A 19 -21.83 -6.42 35.63
CA LEU A 19 -22.17 -5.61 34.46
C LEU A 19 -23.65 -5.22 34.42
N VAL A 20 -24.52 -6.03 35.03
CA VAL A 20 -25.97 -5.80 35.08
C VAL A 20 -26.36 -4.70 36.08
N LYS A 21 -25.63 -4.54 37.19
CA LYS A 21 -25.98 -3.59 38.26
C LYS A 21 -25.90 -2.12 37.84
N LYS A 22 -25.27 -1.80 36.70
CA LYS A 22 -25.17 -0.43 36.17
C LYS A 22 -26.13 -0.15 35.01
N SER A 23 -26.89 -1.14 34.54
CA SER A 23 -27.87 -0.98 33.44
C SER A 23 -29.33 -1.06 33.90
N GLY A 24 -29.58 -0.98 35.21
CA GLY A 24 -30.85 -1.36 35.81
C GLY A 24 -31.41 -0.35 36.81
N SER A 25 -31.48 0.93 36.45
CA SER A 25 -32.42 1.87 37.09
C SER A 25 -32.74 3.04 36.15
N ALA A 26 -33.97 3.04 35.64
CA ALA A 26 -34.67 4.15 34.96
C ALA A 26 -33.99 4.80 33.73
N SER A 27 -34.64 4.61 32.57
CA SER A 27 -34.38 5.26 31.28
C SER A 27 -33.19 4.73 30.46
N GLY A 28 -33.51 3.91 29.45
CA GLY A 28 -32.62 3.65 28.32
C GLY A 28 -31.66 2.49 28.52
N ALA A 29 -32.15 1.26 28.43
CA ALA A 29 -31.33 0.10 28.12
C ALA A 29 -30.67 0.32 26.75
N ARG A 30 -29.48 0.94 26.74
CA ARG A 30 -28.68 1.07 25.51
C ARG A 30 -28.28 -0.33 25.09
N SER A 31 -28.66 -0.70 23.87
CA SER A 31 -28.24 -1.95 23.27
C SER A 31 -26.71 -2.04 23.34
N SER A 32 -26.18 -3.06 24.01
CA SER A 32 -24.76 -3.43 23.95
C SER A 32 -24.36 -4.02 22.60
N ASN A 33 -25.18 -3.80 21.56
CA ASN A 33 -24.81 -3.97 20.17
C ASN A 33 -23.91 -2.78 19.81
N ILE A 34 -22.62 -2.87 20.13
CA ILE A 34 -21.62 -2.03 19.46
C ILE A 34 -21.53 -2.56 18.03
N SER A 35 -22.39 -2.06 17.16
CA SER A 35 -22.19 -2.16 15.72
C SER A 35 -21.02 -1.25 15.38
N LEU A 36 -19.85 -1.84 15.09
CA LEU A 36 -18.72 -1.09 14.58
C LEU A 36 -19.10 -0.48 13.23
N ASN A 37 -18.83 0.80 13.06
CA ASN A 37 -19.02 1.49 11.79
C ASN A 37 -17.91 1.09 10.81
N LEU A 38 -17.93 -0.17 10.37
CA LEU A 38 -16.91 -0.72 9.47
C LEU A 38 -16.99 -0.09 8.08
N VAL A 39 -18.18 0.27 7.61
CA VAL A 39 -18.37 0.92 6.30
C VAL A 39 -17.58 2.23 6.19
N PRO A 40 -17.73 3.23 7.08
CA PRO A 40 -16.93 4.46 6.98
C PRO A 40 -15.46 4.23 7.33
N PHE A 41 -15.10 3.23 8.14
CA PHE A 41 -13.70 2.92 8.43
C PHE A 41 -12.96 2.36 7.20
N VAL A 42 -13.60 1.41 6.50
CA VAL A 42 -13.07 0.85 5.25
C VAL A 42 -13.03 1.92 4.17
N ASP A 43 -14.04 2.77 4.05
CA ASP A 43 -14.06 3.89 3.10
C ASP A 43 -12.84 4.81 3.26
N MET A 44 -12.60 5.33 4.47
CA MET A 44 -11.44 6.18 4.75
C MET A 44 -10.10 5.49 4.46
N MET A 45 -9.96 4.20 4.81
CA MET A 45 -8.73 3.46 4.56
C MET A 45 -8.51 3.20 3.05
N THR A 46 -9.56 2.83 2.32
CA THR A 46 -9.48 2.58 0.88
C THR A 46 -9.22 3.85 0.07
N MET A 47 -9.73 5.00 0.51
CA MET A 47 -9.43 6.29 -0.12
C MET A 47 -7.94 6.64 0.00
N LEU A 48 -7.32 6.42 1.17
CA LEU A 48 -5.88 6.62 1.36
C LEU A 48 -5.05 5.69 0.45
N VAL A 49 -5.43 4.41 0.35
CA VAL A 49 -4.74 3.47 -0.54
C VAL A 49 -4.89 3.90 -2.01
N CYS A 50 -6.08 4.35 -2.43
CA CYS A 50 -6.30 4.89 -3.77
C CYS A 50 -5.39 6.09 -4.05
N PHE A 51 -5.26 7.02 -3.11
CA PHE A 51 -4.32 8.14 -3.24
C PHE A 51 -2.86 7.70 -3.30
N LEU A 52 -2.44 6.75 -2.45
CA LEU A 52 -1.06 6.25 -2.47
C LEU A 52 -0.76 5.51 -3.77
N LEU A 53 -1.70 4.72 -4.27
CA LEU A 53 -1.59 4.11 -5.59
C LEU A 53 -1.52 5.18 -6.67
N MET A 54 -2.36 6.22 -6.64
CA MET A 54 -2.31 7.30 -7.63
C MET A 54 -0.98 8.07 -7.61
N VAL A 55 -0.43 8.36 -6.41
CA VAL A 55 0.81 9.14 -6.25
C VAL A 55 2.06 8.31 -6.55
N PHE A 56 2.12 7.05 -6.10
CA PHE A 56 3.28 6.19 -6.31
C PHE A 56 3.23 5.35 -7.59
N SER A 57 2.04 5.07 -8.14
CA SER A 57 1.91 4.46 -9.48
C SER A 57 2.18 5.49 -10.60
N ALA A 58 2.23 6.79 -10.30
CA ALA A 58 2.65 7.83 -11.24
C ALA A 58 4.18 7.98 -11.32
N SER A 59 4.93 6.87 -11.17
CA SER A 59 6.37 6.84 -11.47
C SER A 59 6.56 7.03 -12.99
N GLY A 60 6.68 8.29 -13.41
CA GLY A 60 7.01 8.65 -14.78
C GLY A 60 7.53 10.08 -14.91
N GLU A 61 6.89 11.05 -14.27
CA GLU A 61 7.36 12.45 -14.25
C GLU A 61 6.46 13.20 -13.27
N LEU A 62 6.94 13.46 -12.06
CA LEU A 62 6.26 14.42 -11.18
C LEU A 62 6.59 15.85 -11.65
N LEU A 63 6.21 16.17 -12.89
CA LEU A 63 6.03 17.57 -13.28
C LEU A 63 4.71 18.00 -12.69
N GLN A 64 4.79 18.61 -11.52
CA GLN A 64 3.70 19.39 -10.98
C GLN A 64 3.26 20.40 -12.04
N ALA A 65 2.20 20.10 -12.78
CA ALA A 65 1.43 21.14 -13.43
C ALA A 65 0.71 21.92 -12.32
N GLN A 66 1.44 22.83 -11.68
CA GLN A 66 0.84 23.85 -10.83
C GLN A 66 -0.18 24.58 -11.69
N ARG A 67 -1.44 24.65 -11.22
CA ARG A 67 -2.50 25.36 -11.95
C ARG A 67 -2.07 26.81 -12.16
N GLY A 68 -1.76 27.18 -13.41
CA GLY A 68 -1.23 28.50 -13.81
C GLY A 68 0.12 28.47 -14.54
N LEU A 69 0.75 27.30 -14.70
CA LEU A 69 1.98 27.16 -15.51
C LEU A 69 1.61 26.75 -16.95
N ASP A 70 1.68 27.70 -17.89
CA ASP A 70 1.73 27.40 -19.31
C ASP A 70 3.10 26.79 -19.62
N LEU A 71 3.17 25.46 -19.74
CA LEU A 71 4.41 24.79 -20.14
C LEU A 71 4.69 25.13 -21.61
N PRO A 72 5.89 25.67 -21.93
CA PRO A 72 6.29 25.83 -23.32
C PRO A 72 6.27 24.45 -24.00
N ILE A 73 5.89 24.41 -25.28
CA ILE A 73 5.82 23.18 -26.07
C ILE A 73 7.22 22.56 -26.07
N ALA A 74 7.41 21.51 -25.27
CA ALA A 74 8.67 20.79 -25.16
C ALA A 74 8.90 20.01 -26.46
N ASP A 75 9.90 20.43 -27.24
CA ASP A 75 10.30 19.77 -28.49
C ASP A 75 11.15 18.51 -28.24
N SER A 76 11.51 18.24 -26.97
CA SER A 76 12.21 17.02 -26.59
C SER A 76 11.23 15.85 -26.50
N LYS A 77 10.93 15.26 -27.66
CA LYS A 77 10.17 14.01 -27.82
C LYS A 77 10.96 12.75 -27.39
N GLN A 78 12.16 12.93 -26.86
CA GLN A 78 13.00 11.79 -26.49
C GLN A 78 12.49 11.25 -25.15
N THR A 79 12.02 10.02 -25.19
CA THR A 79 11.63 9.30 -23.98
C THR A 79 12.82 9.23 -23.03
N LEU A 80 12.58 9.52 -21.75
CA LEU A 80 13.58 9.35 -20.70
C LEU A 80 14.00 7.87 -20.67
N GLN A 81 15.19 7.57 -21.20
CA GLN A 81 15.76 6.23 -21.13
C GLN A 81 16.38 6.05 -19.75
N GLN A 82 16.00 4.96 -19.08
CA GLN A 82 16.59 4.60 -17.81
C GLN A 82 18.09 4.31 -18.02
N ALA A 83 18.94 4.99 -17.25
CA ALA A 83 20.37 4.77 -17.31
C ALA A 83 20.71 3.35 -16.82
N PRO A 84 21.55 2.59 -17.55
CA PRO A 84 22.02 1.30 -17.08
C PRO A 84 22.91 1.48 -15.84
N VAL A 85 22.67 0.69 -14.79
CA VAL A 85 23.47 0.71 -13.57
C VAL A 85 24.54 -0.37 -13.67
N ILE A 86 25.80 0.06 -13.67
CA ILE A 86 27.00 -0.79 -13.65
C ILE A 86 27.71 -0.55 -12.33
N ILE A 87 27.96 -1.61 -11.56
CA ILE A 87 28.68 -1.54 -10.29
C ILE A 87 30.00 -2.29 -10.47
N VAL A 88 31.10 -1.58 -10.29
CA VAL A 88 32.47 -2.14 -10.34
C VAL A 88 33.03 -2.15 -8.92
N THR A 89 33.29 -3.35 -8.41
CA THR A 89 34.00 -3.57 -7.15
C THR A 89 35.43 -4.03 -7.44
N LYS A 90 36.25 -4.28 -6.41
CA LYS A 90 37.63 -4.76 -6.61
C LYS A 90 37.72 -6.13 -7.28
N SER A 91 36.69 -6.97 -7.10
CA SER A 91 36.68 -8.36 -7.59
C SER A 91 35.64 -8.60 -8.69
N GLU A 92 34.54 -7.85 -8.69
CA GLU A 92 33.36 -8.16 -9.50
C GLU A 92 32.79 -6.94 -10.21
N ILE A 93 32.25 -7.18 -11.41
CA ILE A 93 31.52 -6.24 -12.25
C ILE A 93 30.08 -6.74 -12.37
N THR A 94 29.10 -5.96 -11.92
CA THR A 94 27.69 -6.32 -11.98
C THR A 94 26.90 -5.33 -12.84
N TYR A 95 25.94 -5.86 -13.62
CA TYR A 95 25.00 -5.10 -14.45
C TYR A 95 23.59 -5.35 -13.93
N GLN A 96 22.90 -4.30 -13.50
CA GLN A 96 21.56 -4.41 -12.89
C GLN A 96 21.49 -5.44 -11.74
N GLY A 97 22.59 -5.57 -10.98
CA GLY A 97 22.70 -6.53 -9.87
C GLY A 97 22.98 -7.98 -10.28
N GLN A 98 23.13 -8.28 -11.57
CA GLN A 98 23.63 -9.57 -12.06
C GLN A 98 25.14 -9.52 -12.25
N LEU A 99 25.85 -10.54 -11.77
CA LEU A 99 27.30 -10.68 -11.99
C LEU A 99 27.55 -10.95 -13.48
N VAL A 100 28.30 -10.05 -14.12
CA VAL A 100 28.67 -10.20 -15.54
C VAL A 100 30.08 -10.76 -15.66
N ALA A 101 31.02 -10.25 -14.87
CA ALA A 101 32.42 -10.67 -14.94
C ALA A 101 33.15 -10.41 -13.63
N THR A 102 34.26 -11.11 -13.43
CA THR A 102 35.26 -10.73 -12.43
C THR A 102 36.25 -9.72 -13.03
N VAL A 103 36.82 -8.87 -12.19
CA VAL A 103 37.82 -7.87 -12.65
C VAL A 103 39.05 -8.56 -13.24
N ASP A 104 39.49 -9.67 -12.65
CA ASP A 104 40.61 -10.45 -13.17
C ASP A 104 40.33 -11.08 -14.53
N SER A 105 39.10 -11.56 -14.78
CA SER A 105 38.73 -12.09 -16.09
C SER A 105 38.61 -10.98 -17.14
N ALA A 106 38.07 -9.82 -16.76
CA ALA A 106 37.91 -8.68 -17.66
C ALA A 106 39.26 -8.03 -18.04
N LEU A 107 40.25 -8.07 -17.16
CA LEU A 107 41.60 -7.54 -17.43
C LEU A 107 42.47 -8.47 -18.28
N ARG A 108 42.12 -9.77 -18.34
CA ARG A 108 42.85 -10.77 -19.12
C ARG A 108 42.30 -10.94 -20.54
N ASP A 109 41.09 -10.45 -20.80
CA ASP A 109 40.43 -10.55 -22.09
C ASP A 109 40.66 -9.25 -22.88
N ASP A 110 41.46 -9.33 -23.95
CA ASP A 110 41.70 -8.21 -24.88
C ASP A 110 40.54 -8.02 -25.88
N SER A 111 39.50 -8.86 -25.81
CA SER A 111 38.33 -8.73 -26.68
C SER A 111 37.31 -7.75 -26.09
N PRO A 112 36.75 -6.83 -26.90
CA PRO A 112 35.79 -5.82 -26.44
C PRO A 112 34.39 -6.38 -26.15
N THR A 113 34.24 -7.70 -25.97
CA THR A 113 32.94 -8.39 -25.86
C THR A 113 32.85 -9.21 -24.58
N PHE A 114 31.94 -8.84 -23.69
CA PHE A 114 31.51 -9.70 -22.59
C PHE A 114 30.57 -10.79 -23.15
N LYS A 115 30.95 -12.07 -23.02
CA LYS A 115 30.08 -13.23 -23.31
C LYS A 115 29.43 -13.75 -22.03
#